data_AF-A0A1C6UKQ7-F1
#
_entry.id   AF-A0A1C6UKQ7-F1
#
_cell.length_a   1.000
_cell.length_b   1.000
_cell.length_c   1.000
_cell.angle_alpha   90.00
_cell.angle_beta   90.00
_cell.angle_gamma   90.00
#
_symmetry.space_group_name_H-M   'P 1'
#
loop_
_entity.id
_entity.type
_entity.pdbx_description
1 polymer ?
#
loop_
_entity_poly.entity_id
_entity_poly.type
_entity_poly.pdbx_seq_one_letter_code
_entity_poly.pdbx_strand_id
1 'polypeptide(L)'
;MTTLATPRPATRLHRFLGAFALLTAMVAAGLVGPSVVSTRLAEPAHAAVYSSCTMTRCADARTARSGWSAKGFPTSRGWYSWSGGQYNYAGGQFYNREGQLPANATYYEYDVYPRANGAARDAYRIVVNKSTGVTWFSPDHYVNFYRL
;
A
#
# COMPACT_ATOMS: atom_id res chain seq x y z
N MET A 1 -38.68 -39.16 -77.53
CA MET A 1 -39.41 -40.44 -77.71
C MET A 1 -39.18 -41.28 -76.46
N THR A 2 -40.24 -41.94 -75.98
CA THR A 2 -40.26 -42.97 -74.93
C THR A 2 -40.00 -42.43 -73.50
N THR A 3 -40.98 -42.01 -72.68
CA THR A 3 -42.13 -42.74 -72.07
C THR A 3 -41.71 -44.12 -71.50
N LEU A 4 -42.09 -44.65 -70.33
CA LEU A 4 -43.23 -44.56 -69.40
C LEU A 4 -42.76 -45.25 -68.08
N ALA A 5 -43.01 -44.69 -66.90
CA ALA A 5 -44.09 -45.04 -65.95
C ALA A 5 -43.91 -46.33 -65.10
N THR A 6 -43.71 -46.10 -63.80
CA THR A 6 -44.38 -46.61 -62.56
C THR A 6 -45.33 -47.82 -62.69
N PRO A 7 -45.44 -48.75 -61.70
CA PRO A 7 -46.36 -48.55 -60.54
C PRO A 7 -46.00 -49.30 -59.20
N ARG A 8 -46.17 -48.69 -58.02
CA ARG A 8 -47.28 -48.80 -57.01
C ARG A 8 -47.10 -49.94 -55.95
N PRO A 9 -47.95 -50.08 -54.89
CA PRO A 9 -47.98 -49.22 -53.70
C PRO A 9 -48.22 -49.97 -52.35
N ALA A 10 -48.14 -49.21 -51.24
CA ALA A 10 -49.03 -49.22 -50.06
C ALA A 10 -49.19 -50.44 -49.13
N THR A 11 -48.95 -50.17 -47.84
CA THR A 11 -49.97 -50.28 -46.77
C THR A 11 -49.65 -49.19 -45.73
N ARG A 12 -50.39 -48.07 -45.69
CA ARG A 12 -51.59 -47.82 -44.85
C ARG A 12 -51.31 -48.05 -43.36
N LEU A 13 -51.21 -46.96 -42.59
CA LEU A 13 -52.30 -46.42 -41.74
C LEU A 13 -52.54 -47.36 -40.54
N HIS A 14 -52.49 -46.96 -39.27
CA HIS A 14 -53.14 -45.79 -38.69
C HIS A 14 -52.98 -45.83 -37.16
N ARG A 15 -53.03 -44.64 -36.55
CA ARG A 15 -53.46 -44.36 -35.16
C ARG A 15 -52.48 -44.83 -34.06
N PHE A 16 -52.14 -44.05 -33.05
CA PHE A 16 -52.95 -43.10 -32.30
C PHE A 16 -52.08 -41.94 -31.78
N LEU A 17 -52.63 -40.73 -31.85
CA LEU A 17 -52.27 -39.63 -30.97
C LEU A 17 -52.36 -40.11 -29.51
N GLY A 18 -51.32 -39.88 -28.72
CA GLY A 18 -51.37 -40.05 -27.28
C GLY A 18 -50.18 -39.37 -26.60
N ALA A 19 -50.46 -38.27 -25.89
CA ALA A 19 -49.60 -37.59 -24.93
C ALA A 19 -48.33 -36.97 -25.53
N PHE A 20 -48.33 -35.70 -25.95
CA PHE A 20 -48.39 -34.52 -25.08
C PHE A 20 -47.67 -34.73 -23.73
N ALA A 21 -46.69 -33.86 -23.50
CA ALA A 21 -45.96 -33.62 -22.26
C ALA A 21 -44.88 -34.65 -21.89
N LEU A 22 -43.63 -34.31 -22.23
CA LEU A 22 -42.49 -34.19 -21.31
C LEU A 22 -41.28 -33.72 -22.15
N LEU A 23 -41.27 -32.44 -22.48
CA LEU A 23 -40.47 -31.43 -21.76
C LEU A 23 -38.96 -31.64 -21.96
N THR A 24 -38.48 -30.94 -22.99
CA THR A 24 -37.17 -30.28 -23.07
C THR A 24 -36.59 -29.95 -21.68
N ALA A 25 -35.65 -30.74 -21.19
CA ALA A 25 -34.92 -30.43 -19.96
C ALA A 25 -33.51 -31.03 -19.99
N MET A 26 -32.69 -30.65 -20.97
CA MET A 26 -31.25 -30.93 -20.97
C MET A 26 -30.46 -29.83 -21.67
N VAL A 27 -30.70 -28.57 -21.27
CA VAL A 27 -29.81 -27.43 -21.56
C VAL A 27 -29.86 -26.48 -20.37
N ALA A 28 -28.98 -26.64 -19.37
CA ALA A 28 -28.52 -25.59 -18.43
C ALA A 28 -27.73 -26.21 -17.26
N ALA A 29 -26.58 -26.83 -17.52
CA ALA A 29 -25.70 -27.30 -16.44
C ALA A 29 -24.21 -27.04 -16.74
N GLY A 30 -23.89 -25.91 -17.39
CA GLY A 30 -22.53 -25.66 -17.90
C GLY A 30 -21.96 -24.27 -17.63
N LEU A 31 -22.50 -23.48 -16.69
CA LEU A 31 -22.09 -22.07 -16.50
C LEU A 31 -21.70 -21.70 -15.07
N VAL A 32 -21.28 -22.66 -14.24
CA VAL A 32 -20.63 -22.35 -12.96
C VAL A 32 -19.16 -22.69 -13.07
N GLY A 33 -18.40 -21.81 -13.73
CA GLY A 33 -16.94 -21.83 -13.65
C GLY A 33 -16.49 -21.50 -12.22
N PRO A 34 -15.36 -22.02 -11.73
CA PRO A 34 -14.85 -21.66 -10.41
C PRO A 34 -14.66 -20.16 -10.34
N SER A 35 -15.12 -19.54 -9.25
CA SER A 35 -14.86 -18.14 -8.96
C SER A 35 -13.34 -17.92 -9.00
N VAL A 36 -12.85 -17.28 -10.06
CA VAL A 36 -11.48 -16.76 -10.08
C VAL A 36 -11.41 -15.68 -9.00
N VAL A 37 -10.94 -16.06 -7.82
CA VAL A 37 -10.55 -15.11 -6.80
C VAL A 37 -9.37 -14.36 -7.39
N SER A 38 -9.67 -13.19 -7.94
CA SER A 38 -8.66 -12.26 -8.42
C SER A 38 -7.80 -11.92 -7.20
N THR A 39 -6.61 -12.49 -7.11
CA THR A 39 -5.61 -12.09 -6.13
C THR A 39 -5.30 -10.65 -6.46
N ARG A 40 -5.93 -9.71 -5.74
CA ARG A 40 -5.53 -8.31 -5.78
C ARG A 40 -4.05 -8.33 -5.40
N LEU A 41 -3.18 -8.03 -6.36
CA LEU A 41 -1.80 -7.67 -6.08
C LEU A 41 -1.91 -6.56 -5.03
N ALA A 42 -1.26 -6.75 -3.88
CA ALA A 42 -1.17 -5.70 -2.89
C ALA A 42 -0.66 -4.46 -3.60
N GLU A 43 -1.39 -3.35 -3.51
CA GLU A 43 -0.90 -2.05 -3.96
C GLU A 43 0.51 -1.86 -3.37
N PRO A 44 1.46 -1.30 -4.14
CA PRO A 44 2.77 -1.00 -3.59
C PRO A 44 2.56 -0.23 -2.29
N ALA A 45 3.23 -0.65 -1.23
CA ALA A 45 3.15 0.01 0.07
C ALA A 45 3.65 1.45 -0.08
N HIS A 46 2.74 2.37 -0.37
CA HIS A 46 3.00 3.80 -0.31
C HIS A 46 3.11 4.18 1.16
N ALA A 47 4.10 5.01 1.50
CA ALA A 47 4.09 5.57 2.84
C ALA A 47 2.85 6.40 3.05
N ALA A 48 2.19 6.19 4.17
CA ALA A 48 1.11 7.04 4.58
C ALA A 48 1.68 8.28 5.27
N VAL A 49 1.21 9.45 4.83
CA VAL A 49 1.51 10.73 5.46
C VAL A 49 0.27 11.22 6.18
N TYR A 50 0.36 11.25 7.50
CA TYR A 50 -0.70 11.64 8.40
C TYR A 50 -0.54 13.11 8.81
N SER A 51 -1.65 13.84 8.83
CA SER A 51 -1.69 15.27 9.15
C SER A 51 -1.44 15.60 10.62
N SER A 52 -1.46 14.60 11.50
CA SER A 52 -1.21 14.73 12.92
C SER A 52 -0.55 13.48 13.51
N CYS A 53 0.15 13.67 14.63
CA CYS A 53 0.82 12.62 15.38
C CYS A 53 0.18 12.48 16.76
N THR A 54 -0.62 11.43 16.96
CA THR A 54 -1.40 11.18 18.19
C THR A 54 -0.95 9.93 18.97
N MET A 55 -0.06 9.11 18.41
CA MET A 55 0.49 7.95 19.11
C MET A 55 1.44 8.35 20.24
N THR A 56 1.62 7.48 21.24
CA THR A 56 2.44 7.74 22.43
C THR A 56 3.86 8.22 22.10
N ARG A 57 4.52 7.59 21.12
CA ARG A 57 5.90 7.94 20.72
C ARG A 57 6.04 9.31 20.05
N CYS A 58 4.93 9.97 19.68
CA CYS A 58 4.97 11.36 19.20
C CYS A 58 5.48 12.32 20.28
N ALA A 59 5.26 12.02 21.56
CA ALA A 59 5.80 12.81 22.66
C ALA A 59 7.34 12.81 22.65
N ASP A 60 7.95 11.63 22.45
CA ASP A 60 9.40 11.49 22.33
C ASP A 60 9.94 12.23 21.11
N ALA A 61 9.25 12.12 19.97
CA ALA A 61 9.61 12.84 18.75
C ALA A 61 9.54 14.36 18.92
N ARG A 62 8.57 14.90 19.68
CA ARG A 62 8.50 16.33 20.04
C ARG A 62 9.65 16.73 20.96
N THR A 63 9.99 15.90 21.94
CA THR A 63 11.16 16.10 22.81
C THR A 63 12.45 16.13 21.99
N ALA A 64 12.63 15.19 21.08
CA ALA A 64 13.76 15.15 20.16
C ALA A 64 13.81 16.41 19.28
N ARG A 65 12.67 16.83 18.70
CA ARG A 65 12.57 18.08 17.92
C ARG A 65 13.06 19.27 18.74
N SER A 66 12.59 19.42 19.98
CA SER A 66 13.02 20.52 20.86
C SER A 66 14.51 20.46 21.14
N GLY A 67 15.06 19.28 21.44
CA GLY A 67 16.50 19.12 21.68
C GLY A 67 17.36 19.40 20.44
N TRP A 68 16.92 18.98 19.25
CA TRP A 68 17.61 19.29 18.00
C TRP A 68 17.48 20.76 17.61
N SER A 69 16.34 21.38 17.90
CA SER A 69 16.14 22.82 17.75
C SER A 69 17.09 23.61 18.64
N ALA A 70 17.31 23.18 19.89
CA ALA A 70 18.27 23.80 20.80
C ALA A 70 19.72 23.69 20.31
N LYS A 71 20.01 22.73 19.43
CA LYS A 71 21.30 22.57 18.74
C LYS A 71 21.35 23.25 17.37
N GLY A 72 20.30 23.96 16.98
CA GLY A 72 20.22 24.70 15.72
C GLY A 72 19.90 23.85 14.49
N PHE A 73 19.42 22.61 14.65
CA PHE A 73 19.18 21.67 13.55
C PHE A 73 20.39 21.55 12.61
N PRO A 74 21.50 20.96 13.09
CA PRO A 74 22.74 20.85 12.32
C PRO A 74 22.53 20.04 11.05
N THR A 75 23.14 20.49 9.96
CA THR A 75 22.95 19.91 8.62
C THR A 75 24.01 18.87 8.27
N SER A 76 25.18 18.93 8.91
CA SER A 76 26.24 17.93 8.74
C SER A 76 25.92 16.65 9.49
N ARG A 77 26.29 15.51 8.89
CA ARG A 77 26.14 14.19 9.51
C ARG A 77 27.09 14.07 10.68
N GLY A 78 26.60 13.62 11.83
CA GLY A 78 27.47 13.43 12.99
C GLY A 78 26.78 13.16 14.31
N TRP A 79 27.60 12.79 15.30
CA TRP A 79 27.19 12.59 16.69
C TRP A 79 27.25 13.90 17.47
N TYR A 80 26.21 14.16 18.23
CA TYR A 80 26.07 15.35 19.08
C TYR A 80 25.87 14.91 20.52
N SER A 81 26.63 15.52 21.43
CA SER A 81 26.49 15.28 22.88
C SER A 81 25.06 15.62 23.34
N TRP A 82 24.51 14.77 24.20
CA TRP A 82 23.18 14.86 24.79
C TRP A 82 23.27 14.78 26.32
N SER A 83 22.15 15.04 26.99
CA SER A 83 22.08 14.91 28.46
C SER A 83 22.44 13.49 28.94
N GLY A 84 22.92 13.39 30.17
CA GLY A 84 23.24 12.09 30.79
C GLY A 84 24.46 11.38 30.18
N GLY A 85 25.33 12.11 29.49
CA GLY A 85 26.50 11.52 28.81
C GLY A 85 26.15 10.70 27.56
N GLN A 86 24.90 10.78 27.10
CA GLN A 86 24.45 10.16 25.86
C GLN A 86 24.80 11.03 24.65
N TYR A 87 24.56 10.49 23.46
CA TYR A 87 24.74 11.16 22.19
C TYR A 87 23.53 10.91 21.31
N ASN A 88 23.25 11.84 20.40
CA ASN A 88 22.22 11.68 19.39
C ASN A 88 22.81 11.98 18.00
N TYR A 89 22.21 11.47 16.94
CA TYR A 89 22.80 11.52 15.59
C TYR A 89 21.97 12.40 14.64
N ALA A 90 22.65 13.35 13.98
CA ALA A 90 22.09 14.08 12.85
C ALA A 90 22.38 13.28 11.57
N GLY A 91 21.32 12.88 10.87
CA GLY A 91 21.41 12.08 9.64
C GLY A 91 21.73 12.90 8.39
N GLY A 92 21.76 14.22 8.49
CA GLY A 92 22.00 15.10 7.34
C GLY A 92 20.76 15.20 6.45
N GLN A 93 20.98 15.47 5.17
CA GLN A 93 19.88 15.75 4.24
C GLN A 93 19.02 14.51 4.00
N PHE A 94 17.71 14.65 4.18
CA PHE A 94 16.70 13.70 3.71
C PHE A 94 16.21 14.13 2.34
N TYR A 95 16.38 13.27 1.34
CA TYR A 95 16.11 13.63 -0.07
C TYR A 95 14.65 13.48 -0.49
N ASN A 96 13.79 12.85 0.33
CA ASN A 96 12.39 12.60 -0.01
C ASN A 96 12.25 11.95 -1.40
N ARG A 97 13.04 10.91 -1.68
CA ARG A 97 13.15 10.31 -3.02
C ARG A 97 11.84 9.66 -3.46
N GLU A 98 11.11 9.15 -2.48
CA GLU A 98 9.81 8.53 -2.63
C GLU A 98 8.68 9.57 -2.79
N GLY A 99 8.98 10.87 -2.65
CA GLY A 99 8.03 11.96 -2.87
C GLY A 99 6.89 12.04 -1.86
N GLN A 100 7.08 11.49 -0.66
CA GLN A 100 6.03 11.35 0.35
C GLN A 100 5.76 12.68 1.06
N LEU A 101 6.82 13.43 1.39
CA LEU A 101 6.70 14.78 1.95
C LEU A 101 6.49 15.82 0.84
N PRO A 102 5.99 17.04 1.16
CA PRO A 102 5.82 18.10 0.18
C PRO A 102 7.08 18.35 -0.68
N ALA A 103 6.88 18.57 -1.98
CA ALA A 103 7.98 18.87 -2.90
C ALA A 103 8.57 20.28 -2.67
N ASN A 104 9.69 20.58 -3.33
CA ASN A 104 10.35 21.89 -3.33
C ASN A 104 10.79 22.37 -1.93
N ALA A 105 11.22 21.43 -1.09
CA ALA A 105 11.74 21.70 0.23
C ALA A 105 13.06 20.97 0.47
N THR A 106 13.89 21.52 1.36
CA THR A 106 15.10 20.85 1.84
C THR A 106 14.83 20.28 3.22
N TYR A 107 14.96 18.96 3.35
CA TYR A 107 14.72 18.27 4.59
C TYR A 107 16.01 17.79 5.23
N TYR A 108 16.03 17.76 6.56
CA TYR A 108 17.08 17.12 7.34
C TYR A 108 16.48 16.13 8.32
N GLU A 109 17.15 14.99 8.48
CA GLU A 109 16.72 13.93 9.38
C GLU A 109 17.56 13.88 10.65
N TYR A 110 16.91 13.54 11.76
CA TYR A 110 17.52 13.42 13.07
C TYR A 110 16.96 12.24 13.83
N ASP A 111 17.82 11.62 14.64
CA ASP A 111 17.42 10.50 15.49
C ASP A 111 16.59 10.98 16.68
N VAL A 112 15.62 10.16 17.08
CA VAL A 112 14.70 10.48 18.18
C VAL A 112 15.33 10.20 19.53
N TYR A 113 15.94 9.03 19.70
CA TYR A 113 16.41 8.56 21.01
C TYR A 113 17.93 8.67 21.15
N PRO A 114 18.43 9.40 22.17
CA PRO A 114 19.85 9.41 22.50
C PRO A 114 20.34 8.02 22.96
N ARG A 115 21.62 7.75 22.72
CA ARG A 115 22.27 6.46 22.98
C ARG A 115 23.78 6.62 23.17
N ALA A 116 24.50 5.52 23.36
CA ALA A 116 25.96 5.57 23.43
C ALA A 116 26.57 6.08 22.11
N ASN A 117 27.69 6.81 22.20
CA ASN A 117 28.38 7.31 21.01
C ASN A 117 28.83 6.14 20.11
N GLY A 118 28.57 6.24 18.81
CA GLY A 118 28.90 5.20 17.84
C GLY A 118 27.96 3.99 17.83
N ALA A 119 26.93 3.95 18.68
CA ALA A 119 25.97 2.85 18.70
C ALA A 119 25.14 2.80 17.40
N ALA A 120 24.63 1.61 17.07
CA ALA A 120 23.68 1.44 15.97
C ALA A 120 22.47 2.37 16.14
N ARG A 121 22.01 2.96 15.04
CA ARG A 121 20.83 3.82 15.01
C ARG A 121 19.57 2.95 14.98
N ASP A 122 18.51 3.41 15.66
CA ASP A 122 17.18 2.76 15.60
C ASP A 122 16.43 3.14 14.31
N ALA A 123 15.13 2.84 14.21
CA ALA A 123 14.29 3.19 13.07
C ALA A 123 13.61 4.57 13.18
N TYR A 124 13.68 5.23 14.35
CA TYR A 124 12.88 6.39 14.68
C TYR A 124 13.55 7.68 14.22
N ARG A 125 12.83 8.48 13.43
CA ARG A 125 13.36 9.71 12.83
C ARG A 125 12.39 10.86 13.00
N ILE A 126 12.92 12.05 13.26
CA ILE A 126 12.24 13.26 12.85
C ILE A 126 12.85 13.76 11.55
N VAL A 127 12.00 14.27 10.65
CA VAL A 127 12.40 14.89 9.40
C VAL A 127 11.87 16.32 9.41
N VAL A 128 12.76 17.28 9.26
CA VAL A 128 12.48 18.71 9.45
C VAL A 128 12.67 19.42 8.11
N ASN A 129 11.64 20.13 7.66
CA ASN A 129 11.79 21.11 6.59
C ASN A 129 12.63 22.28 7.13
N LYS A 130 13.81 22.52 6.56
CA LYS A 130 14.78 23.46 7.13
C LYS A 130 14.30 24.90 7.13
N SER A 131 13.56 25.34 6.11
CA SER A 131 13.12 26.73 5.98
C SER A 131 11.92 27.05 6.86
N THR A 132 11.01 26.10 7.06
CA THR A 132 9.75 26.34 7.78
C THR A 132 9.76 25.77 9.21
N GLY A 133 10.66 24.83 9.52
CA GLY A 133 10.66 24.10 10.79
C GLY A 133 9.52 23.09 10.93
N VAL A 134 8.67 22.92 9.91
CA VAL A 134 7.64 21.87 9.91
C VAL A 134 8.35 20.52 10.03
N THR A 135 7.88 19.70 10.96
CA THR A 135 8.52 18.45 11.33
C THR A 135 7.56 17.29 11.19
N TRP A 136 8.05 16.18 10.67
CA TRP A 136 7.36 14.90 10.64
C TRP A 136 8.13 13.88 11.47
N PHE A 137 7.40 13.01 12.15
CA PHE A 137 7.94 11.83 12.80
C PHE A 137 7.71 10.61 11.93
N SER A 138 8.75 9.80 11.75
CA SER A 138 8.67 8.48 11.16
C SER A 138 9.06 7.43 12.21
N PRO A 139 8.13 6.54 12.61
CA PRO A 139 8.38 5.52 13.62
C PRO A 139 9.09 4.27 13.07
N ASP A 140 9.26 4.18 11.76
CA ASP A 140 9.48 2.94 11.02
C ASP A 140 10.41 3.12 9.83
N HIS A 141 11.43 3.97 9.99
CA HIS A 141 12.48 4.18 9.00
C HIS A 141 11.93 4.62 7.63
N TYR A 142 11.16 5.71 7.65
CA TYR A 142 10.58 6.41 6.50
C TYR A 142 9.45 5.65 5.79
N VAL A 143 8.86 4.62 6.41
CA VAL A 143 7.70 3.93 5.86
C VAL A 143 6.40 4.69 6.15
N ASN A 144 6.28 5.41 7.25
CA ASN A 144 5.15 6.28 7.55
C ASN A 144 5.63 7.62 8.12
N PHE A 145 4.87 8.69 7.88
CA PHE A 145 5.17 10.02 8.38
C PHE A 145 3.97 10.64 9.08
N TYR A 146 4.18 11.18 10.27
CA TYR A 146 3.16 11.84 11.08
C TYR A 146 3.60 13.27 11.37
N ARG A 147 2.83 14.27 10.95
CA ARG A 147 3.16 15.67 11.22
C ARG A 147 3.07 15.95 12.72
N LEU A 148 4.13 16.52 13.31
CA LEU A 148 4.28 16.73 14.76
C LEU A 148 3.51 17.92 15.31
#